data_AF-A0A7W1G4U5-F1
#
_entry.id   AF-A0A7W1G4U5-F1
#
_cell.length_a   1.000
_cell.length_b   1.000
_cell.length_c   1.000
_cell.angle_alpha   90.00
_cell.angle_beta   90.00
_cell.angle_gamma   90.00
#
_symmetry.space_group_name_H-M   'P 1'
#
loop_
_entity.id
_entity.type
_entity.pdbx_description
1 polymer ?
#
loop_
_entity_poly.entity_id
_entity_poly.type
_entity_poly.pdbx_seq_one_letter_code
_entity_poly.pdbx_strand_id
1 'polypeptide(L)'
;MSPDSDADGSSPTVARIARLIDANIAATHAFQVLRARKAGTTDSDFTRGAPTSGVLEELVARQASLLSADPIALKAWAEGHPSSFDPSSDLDRIAAAAIRIPESAPVAVFSRWLSAAAPTARDEQIRAIASLHQTVMEVDRDGTLLQQQFRSYIALGLPVFVGQLGLPGDDACLLRMGDVLSPLTTNCPFGTSPAEWQIAGRKIWNWGEKHLHLRDDRVIADEMLREPAVQALLPAIRSLAAQRIVVIGHSFTAGAHWASPSSFVAIATAVLARENPRVEVQQHASGNLSPTQAEEMFLPAALAWKPQVALLALLMWNDADYQALQRMLGAFTAARTRVIIFDDLLIPMEADGVAVERRARLVREAGGTVIGVGSMLKGSPQRGSFLSLDGIHMTESYHRIMAHAWLTALARTGISRSGSGSSW
;
A
#
# COMPACT_ATOMS: atom_id res chain seq x y z
N MET A 1 -7.84 59.23 0.19
CA MET A 1 -7.35 58.06 -0.58
C MET A 1 -7.17 56.93 0.41
N SER A 2 -8.19 56.09 0.52
CA SER A 2 -8.09 54.83 1.26
C SER A 2 -7.31 53.86 0.37
N PRO A 3 -6.23 53.23 0.84
CA PRO A 3 -5.57 52.21 0.06
C PRO A 3 -6.43 50.94 0.09
N ASP A 4 -6.86 50.57 -1.10
CA ASP A 4 -7.03 49.21 -1.60
C ASP A 4 -7.45 48.14 -0.59
N SER A 5 -8.73 47.81 -0.66
CA SER A 5 -9.28 46.52 -0.27
C SER A 5 -8.60 45.42 -1.09
N ASP A 6 -7.55 44.82 -0.53
CA ASP A 6 -6.90 43.67 -1.11
C ASP A 6 -7.89 42.50 -1.27
N ALA A 7 -7.89 41.99 -2.50
CA ALA A 7 -8.65 40.86 -2.96
C ALA A 7 -8.23 39.58 -2.23
N ASP A 8 -9.24 38.80 -1.81
CA ASP A 8 -9.19 37.44 -1.30
C ASP A 8 -8.18 37.19 -0.16
N GLY A 9 -8.65 37.30 1.09
CA GLY A 9 -7.86 37.22 2.34
C GLY A 9 -7.17 35.88 2.66
N SER A 10 -6.78 35.11 1.64
CA SER A 10 -5.95 33.92 1.78
C SER A 10 -4.50 34.30 2.10
N SER A 11 -3.93 33.69 3.14
CA SER A 11 -2.51 33.95 3.49
C SER A 11 -1.58 33.54 2.33
N PRO A 12 -0.42 34.19 2.14
CA PRO A 12 0.55 33.81 1.10
C PRO A 12 0.96 32.33 1.14
N THR A 13 0.98 31.73 2.32
CA THR A 13 1.23 30.29 2.52
C THR A 13 0.14 29.44 1.88
N VAL A 14 -1.13 29.77 2.13
CA VAL A 14 -2.28 29.07 1.54
C VAL A 14 -2.25 29.16 0.01
N ALA A 15 -1.94 30.35 -0.53
CA ALA A 15 -1.81 30.53 -1.97
C ALA A 15 -0.70 29.65 -2.60
N ARG A 16 0.48 29.55 -1.96
CA ARG A 16 1.55 28.66 -2.44
C ARG A 16 1.16 27.19 -2.40
N ILE A 17 0.50 26.76 -1.32
CA ILE A 17 0.02 25.38 -1.18
C ILE A 17 -1.03 25.07 -2.24
N ALA A 18 -2.01 25.96 -2.46
CA ALA A 18 -3.02 25.80 -3.48
C ALA A 18 -2.41 25.62 -4.87
N ARG A 19 -1.39 26.43 -5.22
CA ARG A 19 -0.66 26.30 -6.50
C ARG A 19 -0.04 24.92 -6.68
N LEU A 20 0.56 24.36 -5.62
CA LEU A 20 1.15 23.01 -5.67
C LEU A 20 0.08 21.93 -5.88
N ILE A 21 -1.05 22.03 -5.18
CA ILE A 21 -2.16 21.10 -5.34
C ILE A 21 -2.71 21.16 -6.77
N ASP A 22 -2.92 22.36 -7.32
CA ASP A 22 -3.43 22.56 -8.67
C ASP A 22 -2.49 22.01 -9.74
N ALA A 23 -1.19 22.24 -9.59
CA ALA A 23 -0.19 21.66 -10.48
C ALA A 23 -0.21 20.13 -10.42
N ASN A 24 -0.34 19.56 -9.22
CA ASN A 24 -0.43 18.10 -9.09
C ASN A 24 -1.70 17.54 -9.73
N ILE A 25 -2.86 18.19 -9.54
CA ILE A 25 -4.13 17.81 -10.19
C ILE A 25 -3.99 17.83 -11.72
N ALA A 26 -3.41 18.92 -12.25
CA ALA A 26 -3.16 19.09 -13.68
C ALA A 26 -2.24 18.01 -14.26
N ALA A 27 -1.14 17.70 -13.55
CA ALA A 27 -0.18 16.72 -14.03
C ALA A 27 -0.66 15.28 -13.90
N THR A 28 -1.41 14.93 -12.84
CA THR A 28 -2.09 13.63 -12.72
C THR A 28 -3.04 13.40 -13.90
N HIS A 29 -3.83 14.42 -14.25
CA HIS A 29 -4.70 14.35 -15.41
C HIS A 29 -3.92 14.19 -16.72
N ALA A 30 -2.86 14.99 -16.91
CA ALA A 30 -1.97 14.87 -18.07
C ALA A 30 -1.38 13.46 -18.21
N PHE A 31 -1.01 12.82 -17.08
CA PHE A 31 -0.52 11.46 -17.06
C PHE A 31 -1.58 10.47 -17.54
N GLN A 32 -2.81 10.58 -17.03
CA GLN A 32 -3.90 9.72 -17.48
C GLN A 32 -4.15 9.86 -18.99
N VAL A 33 -4.18 11.09 -19.51
CA VAL A 33 -4.36 11.33 -20.95
C VAL A 33 -3.22 10.70 -21.76
N LEU A 34 -1.98 10.82 -21.29
CA LEU A 34 -0.82 10.17 -21.93
C LEU A 34 -0.99 8.64 -21.97
N ARG A 35 -1.44 8.04 -20.86
CA ARG A 35 -1.69 6.59 -20.81
C ARG A 35 -2.80 6.16 -21.74
N ALA A 36 -3.91 6.90 -21.78
CA ALA A 36 -5.02 6.64 -22.69
C ALA A 36 -4.57 6.68 -24.16
N ARG A 37 -3.75 7.67 -24.53
CA ARG A 37 -3.15 7.75 -25.87
C ARG A 37 -2.22 6.58 -26.18
N LYS A 38 -1.34 6.20 -25.26
CA LYS A 38 -0.45 5.04 -25.42
C LYS A 38 -1.22 3.72 -25.55
N ALA A 39 -2.38 3.62 -24.91
CA ALA A 39 -3.28 2.47 -25.01
C ALA A 39 -4.23 2.51 -26.22
N GLY A 40 -4.25 3.60 -27.00
CA GLY A 40 -5.16 3.79 -28.13
C GLY A 40 -6.62 4.10 -27.73
N THR A 41 -6.90 4.39 -26.45
CA THR A 41 -8.24 4.67 -25.92
C THR A 41 -8.53 6.17 -25.88
N THR A 42 -8.60 6.80 -27.06
CA THR A 42 -8.63 8.27 -27.17
C THR A 42 -10.03 8.92 -27.20
N ASP A 43 -11.12 8.16 -27.26
CA ASP A 43 -12.49 8.68 -27.38
C ASP A 43 -13.14 8.97 -26.01
N SER A 44 -12.55 9.87 -25.22
CA SER A 44 -13.18 10.34 -23.97
C SER A 44 -13.07 11.86 -23.82
N ASP A 45 -13.96 12.45 -23.01
CA ASP A 45 -13.92 13.89 -22.72
C ASP A 45 -12.58 14.33 -22.09
N PHE A 46 -11.78 13.40 -21.55
CA PHE A 46 -10.45 13.64 -20.98
C PHE A 46 -9.39 14.00 -22.03
N THR A 47 -9.54 13.58 -23.28
CA THR A 47 -8.50 13.80 -24.32
C THR A 47 -8.78 15.03 -25.19
N ARG A 48 -9.99 15.60 -25.11
CA ARG A 48 -10.44 16.71 -25.96
C ARG A 48 -9.66 17.98 -25.66
N GLY A 49 -8.90 18.46 -26.64
CA GLY A 49 -8.06 19.65 -26.50
C GLY A 49 -6.80 19.46 -25.67
N ALA A 50 -6.43 18.20 -25.34
CA ALA A 50 -5.23 17.93 -24.57
C ALA A 50 -3.95 18.22 -25.38
N PRO A 51 -2.84 18.65 -24.72
CA PRO A 51 -1.55 18.93 -25.35
C PRO A 51 -0.98 17.76 -26.15
N THR A 52 0.09 17.96 -26.92
CA THR A 52 0.76 16.86 -27.64
C THR A 52 1.39 15.84 -26.69
N SER A 53 1.64 14.61 -27.14
CA SER A 53 2.21 13.55 -26.29
C SER A 53 3.58 13.94 -25.69
N GLY A 54 4.41 14.69 -26.42
CA GLY A 54 5.68 15.19 -25.90
C GLY A 54 5.50 16.16 -24.73
N VAL A 55 4.52 17.07 -24.80
CA VAL A 55 4.18 17.96 -23.69
C VAL A 55 3.64 17.16 -22.49
N LEU A 56 2.79 16.16 -22.74
CA LEU A 56 2.28 15.30 -21.65
C LEU A 56 3.42 14.52 -20.96
N GLU A 57 4.36 13.96 -21.72
CA GLU A 57 5.53 13.27 -21.17
C GLU A 57 6.40 14.19 -20.31
N GLU A 58 6.60 15.43 -20.75
CA GLU A 58 7.30 16.44 -19.97
C GLU A 58 6.57 16.74 -18.65
N LEU A 59 5.25 16.94 -18.69
CA LEU A 59 4.45 17.21 -17.49
C LEU A 59 4.51 16.06 -16.47
N VAL A 60 4.46 14.81 -16.95
CA VAL A 60 4.60 13.62 -16.08
C VAL A 60 5.97 13.56 -15.42
N ALA A 61 7.04 13.82 -16.18
CA ALA A 61 8.40 13.85 -15.63
C ALA A 61 8.56 14.96 -14.58
N ARG A 62 7.98 16.14 -14.82
CA ARG A 62 7.97 17.26 -13.87
C ARG A 62 7.18 16.96 -12.62
N GLN A 63 6.05 16.29 -12.72
CA GLN A 63 5.28 15.85 -11.55
C GLN A 63 6.09 14.91 -10.67
N ALA A 64 6.76 13.92 -11.27
CA ALA A 64 7.60 13.00 -10.53
C ALA A 64 8.76 13.73 -9.83
N SER A 65 9.37 14.73 -10.48
CA SER A 65 10.38 15.61 -9.87
C SER A 65 9.80 16.41 -8.70
N LEU A 66 8.66 17.08 -8.92
CA LEU A 66 7.97 17.90 -7.93
C LEU A 66 7.62 17.11 -6.66
N LEU A 67 7.05 15.90 -6.81
CA LEU A 67 6.67 15.04 -5.69
C LEU A 67 7.87 14.32 -5.03
N SER A 68 9.02 14.29 -5.70
CA SER A 68 10.28 13.78 -5.13
C SER A 68 11.08 14.86 -4.40
N ALA A 69 10.61 16.11 -4.38
CA ALA A 69 11.27 17.19 -3.68
C ALA A 69 11.42 16.88 -2.17
N ASP A 70 12.48 17.41 -1.55
CA ASP A 70 12.68 17.31 -0.11
C ASP A 70 11.48 17.94 0.63
N PRO A 71 10.73 17.17 1.44
CA PRO A 71 9.56 17.69 2.13
C PRO A 71 9.87 18.85 3.09
N ILE A 72 11.09 18.92 3.65
CA ILE A 72 11.51 20.02 4.52
C ILE A 72 11.67 21.31 3.71
N ALA A 73 12.40 21.24 2.59
CA ALA A 73 12.54 22.37 1.68
C ALA A 73 11.19 22.83 1.12
N LEU A 74 10.34 21.89 0.72
CA LEU A 74 9.02 22.21 0.21
C LEU A 74 8.16 22.96 1.23
N LYS A 75 8.15 22.49 2.49
CA LYS A 75 7.45 23.15 3.59
C LYS A 75 7.99 24.56 3.83
N ALA A 76 9.31 24.71 3.92
CA ALA A 76 9.95 26.01 4.10
C ALA A 76 9.56 27.00 3.00
N TRP A 77 9.55 26.56 1.74
CA TRP A 77 9.09 27.39 0.61
C TRP A 77 7.62 27.80 0.75
N ALA A 78 6.73 26.86 1.08
CA ALA A 78 5.32 27.14 1.27
C ALA A 78 5.11 28.21 2.35
N GLU A 79 5.81 28.10 3.48
CA GLU A 79 5.78 29.03 4.61
C GLU A 79 6.49 30.37 4.33
N GLY A 80 7.22 30.49 3.20
CA GLY A 80 7.94 31.71 2.83
C GLY A 80 9.32 31.85 3.48
N HIS A 81 9.83 30.76 4.05
CA HIS A 81 11.19 30.69 4.58
C HIS A 81 12.21 30.42 3.47
N PRO A 82 13.50 30.73 3.70
CA PRO A 82 14.57 30.31 2.80
C PRO A 82 14.52 28.79 2.55
N SER A 83 14.59 28.40 1.28
CA SER A 83 14.43 27.03 0.85
C SER A 83 15.28 26.74 -0.39
N SER A 84 15.70 25.49 -0.54
CA SER A 84 16.32 24.96 -1.76
C SER A 84 15.31 24.52 -2.82
N PHE A 85 14.01 24.54 -2.49
CA PHE A 85 12.94 24.23 -3.45
C PHE A 85 12.78 25.39 -4.44
N ASP A 86 12.99 25.11 -5.73
CA ASP A 86 12.81 26.06 -6.82
C ASP A 86 11.47 25.82 -7.54
N PRO A 87 10.45 26.66 -7.36
CA PRO A 87 9.17 26.48 -8.05
C PRO A 87 9.28 26.61 -9.58
N SER A 88 10.32 27.30 -10.09
CA SER A 88 10.48 27.53 -11.53
C SER A 88 10.98 26.28 -12.28
N SER A 89 11.52 25.29 -11.57
CA SER A 89 11.98 24.03 -12.15
C SER A 89 10.81 23.22 -12.69
N ASP A 90 9.78 23.02 -11.87
CA ASP A 90 8.70 22.07 -12.14
C ASP A 90 7.31 22.69 -11.94
N LEU A 91 7.06 23.32 -10.79
CA LEU A 91 5.75 23.83 -10.41
C LEU A 91 5.21 24.87 -11.42
N ASP A 92 5.98 25.90 -11.71
CA ASP A 92 5.56 27.00 -12.60
C ASP A 92 5.32 26.51 -14.03
N ARG A 93 6.10 25.52 -14.48
CA ARG A 93 5.98 24.93 -15.82
C ARG A 93 4.73 24.06 -15.95
N ILE A 94 4.40 23.30 -14.92
CA ILE A 94 3.14 22.55 -14.89
C ILE A 94 1.95 23.52 -14.88
N ALA A 95 2.00 24.56 -14.04
CA ALA A 95 0.95 25.57 -13.98
C ALA A 95 0.73 26.29 -15.31
N ALA A 96 1.82 26.61 -16.03
CA ALA A 96 1.75 27.27 -17.34
C ALA A 96 1.08 26.44 -18.44
N ALA A 97 1.00 25.11 -18.30
CA ALA A 97 0.39 24.24 -19.30
C ALA A 97 -1.14 24.37 -19.36
N ALA A 98 -1.78 24.98 -18.35
CA ALA A 98 -3.22 25.29 -18.33
C ALA A 98 -4.11 24.09 -18.72
N ILE A 99 -3.79 22.90 -18.18
CA ILE A 99 -4.53 21.66 -18.47
C ILE A 99 -5.97 21.81 -17.95
N ARG A 100 -6.94 21.66 -18.86
CA ARG A 100 -8.35 21.69 -18.50
C ARG A 100 -8.75 20.37 -17.86
N ILE A 101 -9.30 20.44 -16.64
CA ILE A 101 -9.88 19.29 -15.94
C ILE A 101 -11.39 19.23 -16.25
N PRO A 102 -11.93 18.11 -16.76
CA PRO A 102 -13.37 17.92 -16.94
C PRO A 102 -14.14 17.95 -15.61
N GLU A 103 -15.36 18.48 -15.61
CA GLU A 103 -16.20 18.54 -14.39
C GLU A 103 -16.65 17.16 -13.87
N SER A 104 -16.60 16.15 -14.75
CA SER A 104 -16.87 14.75 -14.46
C SER A 104 -15.62 13.96 -14.07
N ALA A 105 -14.44 14.59 -14.02
CA ALA A 105 -13.23 13.94 -13.52
C ALA A 105 -13.38 13.63 -12.03
N PRO A 106 -12.82 12.51 -11.53
CA PRO A 106 -12.83 12.14 -10.12
C PRO A 106 -12.52 13.29 -9.16
N VAL A 107 -11.48 14.07 -9.43
CA VAL A 107 -11.09 15.22 -8.58
C VAL A 107 -12.18 16.28 -8.49
N ALA A 108 -12.83 16.63 -9.60
CA ALA A 108 -13.83 17.69 -9.66
C ALA A 108 -15.13 17.25 -8.97
N VAL A 109 -15.57 16.01 -9.25
CA VAL A 109 -16.76 15.42 -8.63
C VAL A 109 -16.56 15.27 -7.11
N PHE A 110 -15.43 14.72 -6.70
CA PHE A 110 -15.13 14.49 -5.29
C PHE A 110 -14.96 15.80 -4.52
N SER A 111 -14.30 16.82 -5.11
CA SER A 111 -14.16 18.13 -4.46
C SER A 111 -15.52 18.75 -4.15
N ARG A 112 -16.45 18.77 -5.12
CA ARG A 112 -17.81 19.30 -4.90
C ARG A 112 -18.56 18.56 -3.79
N TRP A 113 -18.48 17.23 -3.80
CA TRP A 113 -19.10 16.42 -2.76
C TRP A 113 -18.50 16.71 -1.38
N LEU A 114 -17.17 16.77 -1.29
CA LEU A 114 -16.46 16.97 -0.04
C LEU A 114 -16.67 18.38 0.53
N SER A 115 -16.75 19.42 -0.31
CA SER A 115 -17.15 20.77 0.11
C SER A 115 -18.54 20.78 0.75
N ALA A 116 -19.48 19.99 0.23
CA ALA A 116 -20.83 19.89 0.80
C ALA A 116 -20.85 19.05 2.09
N ALA A 117 -20.06 17.97 2.15
CA ALA A 117 -20.00 17.08 3.30
C ALA A 117 -19.23 17.69 4.49
N ALA A 118 -18.23 18.53 4.22
CA ALA A 118 -17.39 19.19 5.21
C ALA A 118 -17.35 20.72 4.97
N PRO A 119 -18.45 21.45 5.22
CA PRO A 119 -18.59 22.86 4.85
C PRO A 119 -17.65 23.82 5.61
N THR A 120 -17.04 23.36 6.69
CA THR A 120 -16.05 24.12 7.47
C THR A 120 -14.61 23.87 7.03
N ALA A 121 -14.38 22.90 6.13
CA ALA A 121 -13.06 22.61 5.61
C ALA A 121 -12.62 23.70 4.63
N ARG A 122 -11.33 24.04 4.66
CA ARG A 122 -10.75 24.99 3.70
C ARG A 122 -10.61 24.34 2.33
N ASP A 123 -10.62 25.15 1.29
CA ASP A 123 -10.62 24.66 -0.09
C ASP A 123 -9.36 23.86 -0.44
N GLU A 124 -8.18 24.28 0.01
CA GLU A 124 -6.93 23.53 -0.17
C GLU A 124 -6.94 22.18 0.56
N GLN A 125 -7.66 22.06 1.67
CA GLN A 125 -7.81 20.80 2.41
C GLN A 125 -8.69 19.82 1.62
N ILE A 126 -9.77 20.32 1.04
CA ILE A 126 -10.67 19.55 0.18
C ILE A 126 -9.92 19.05 -1.06
N ARG A 127 -9.25 19.97 -1.78
CA ARG A 127 -8.52 19.64 -3.00
C ARG A 127 -7.35 18.68 -2.77
N ALA A 128 -6.67 18.74 -1.62
CA ALA A 128 -5.63 17.78 -1.26
C ALA A 128 -6.16 16.34 -1.22
N ILE A 129 -7.26 16.09 -0.51
CA ILE A 129 -7.87 14.75 -0.44
C ILE A 129 -8.44 14.33 -1.79
N ALA A 130 -9.08 15.25 -2.53
CA ALA A 130 -9.60 14.97 -3.85
C ALA A 130 -8.51 14.59 -4.85
N SER A 131 -7.34 15.25 -4.79
CA SER A 131 -6.20 14.93 -5.64
C SER A 131 -5.62 13.55 -5.33
N LEU A 132 -5.68 13.06 -4.08
CA LEU A 132 -5.29 11.68 -3.76
C LEU A 132 -6.24 10.66 -4.41
N HIS A 133 -7.56 10.93 -4.37
CA HIS A 133 -8.56 10.10 -5.06
C HIS A 133 -8.33 10.11 -6.57
N GLN A 134 -8.02 11.27 -7.12
CA GLN A 134 -7.65 11.41 -8.53
C GLN A 134 -6.47 10.51 -8.89
N THR A 135 -5.39 10.54 -8.11
CA THR A 135 -4.21 9.70 -8.38
C THR A 135 -4.58 8.22 -8.39
N VAL A 136 -5.36 7.74 -7.40
CA VAL A 136 -5.83 6.35 -7.34
C VAL A 136 -6.68 5.96 -8.54
N MET A 137 -7.59 6.85 -8.95
CA MET A 137 -8.57 6.54 -9.98
C MET A 137 -8.05 6.78 -11.40
N GLU A 138 -7.18 7.75 -11.63
CA GLU A 138 -6.72 8.16 -12.96
C GLU A 138 -5.36 7.56 -13.35
N VAL A 139 -4.48 7.25 -12.39
CA VAL A 139 -3.09 6.94 -12.71
C VAL A 139 -2.60 5.69 -12.00
N ASP A 140 -2.58 5.69 -10.68
CA ASP A 140 -1.77 4.77 -9.90
C ASP A 140 -2.54 4.26 -8.70
N ARG A 141 -3.02 3.01 -8.80
CA ARG A 141 -3.73 2.39 -7.69
C ARG A 141 -2.82 2.21 -6.50
N ASP A 142 -1.56 1.79 -6.63
CA ASP A 142 -0.73 1.34 -5.48
C ASP A 142 0.74 1.79 -5.48
N GLY A 143 1.16 2.54 -6.49
CA GLY A 143 2.56 2.78 -6.78
C GLY A 143 3.13 4.07 -6.20
N THR A 144 4.35 4.35 -6.66
CA THR A 144 5.27 5.36 -6.11
C THR A 144 4.69 6.76 -6.08
N LEU A 145 3.92 7.15 -7.09
CA LEU A 145 3.44 8.52 -7.25
C LEU A 145 2.54 8.92 -6.07
N LEU A 146 1.61 8.03 -5.72
CA LEU A 146 0.70 8.25 -4.61
C LEU A 146 1.43 8.29 -3.26
N GLN A 147 2.43 7.42 -3.06
CA GLN A 147 3.24 7.43 -1.84
C GLN A 147 4.03 8.74 -1.68
N GLN A 148 4.54 9.30 -2.77
CA GLN A 148 5.22 10.59 -2.77
C GLN A 148 4.24 11.76 -2.51
N GLN A 149 3.03 11.68 -3.05
CA GLN A 149 1.97 12.65 -2.80
C GLN A 149 1.56 12.70 -1.32
N PHE A 150 1.37 11.54 -0.67
CA PHE A 150 1.13 11.47 0.78
C PHE A 150 2.23 12.18 1.57
N ARG A 151 3.51 11.88 1.29
CA ARG A 151 4.65 12.50 1.98
C ARG A 151 4.65 14.03 1.85
N SER A 152 4.44 14.52 0.63
CA SER A 152 4.41 15.95 0.34
C SER A 152 3.27 16.65 1.09
N TYR A 153 2.05 16.10 1.05
CA TYR A 153 0.89 16.71 1.70
C TYR A 153 0.97 16.67 3.23
N ILE A 154 1.46 15.57 3.80
CA ILE A 154 1.68 15.48 5.26
C ILE A 154 2.72 16.50 5.72
N ALA A 155 3.82 16.66 4.98
CA ALA A 155 4.84 17.67 5.33
C ALA A 155 4.30 19.10 5.29
N LEU A 156 3.36 19.39 4.38
CA LEU A 156 2.65 20.66 4.29
C LEU A 156 1.53 20.83 5.34
N GLY A 157 1.29 19.83 6.20
CA GLY A 157 0.22 19.86 7.20
C GLY A 157 -1.18 19.76 6.62
N LEU A 158 -1.31 19.23 5.40
CA LEU A 158 -2.61 19.00 4.76
C LEU A 158 -3.25 17.69 5.25
N PRO A 159 -4.60 17.63 5.31
CA PRO A 159 -5.28 16.37 5.52
C PRO A 159 -5.14 15.49 4.27
N VAL A 160 -5.03 14.19 4.49
CA VAL A 160 -4.80 13.20 3.44
C VAL A 160 -5.87 12.11 3.40
N PHE A 161 -6.85 12.15 4.30
CA PHE A 161 -8.06 11.32 4.23
C PHE A 161 -9.24 12.03 4.93
N VAL A 162 -10.46 11.63 4.58
CA VAL A 162 -11.70 12.34 4.97
C VAL A 162 -11.97 12.34 6.49
N GLY A 163 -11.41 11.39 7.24
CA GLY A 163 -11.52 11.34 8.70
C GLY A 163 -10.90 12.55 9.41
N GLN A 164 -9.86 13.15 8.84
CA GLN A 164 -9.25 14.37 9.38
C GLN A 164 -10.16 15.60 9.23
N LEU A 165 -11.23 15.49 8.43
CA LEU A 165 -12.29 16.49 8.30
C LEU A 165 -13.54 16.14 9.13
N GLY A 166 -13.47 15.11 9.98
CA GLY A 166 -14.58 14.66 10.83
C GLY A 166 -15.61 13.78 10.11
N LEU A 167 -15.32 13.29 8.90
CA LEU A 167 -16.20 12.38 8.16
C LEU A 167 -15.94 10.91 8.52
N PRO A 168 -16.97 10.05 8.50
CA PRO A 168 -16.82 8.63 8.81
C PRO A 168 -16.04 7.88 7.73
N GLY A 169 -15.29 6.85 8.14
CA GLY A 169 -14.41 6.05 7.28
C GLY A 169 -14.70 4.55 7.27
N ASP A 170 -15.82 4.09 7.82
CA ASP A 170 -16.22 2.69 7.71
C ASP A 170 -16.62 2.33 6.27
N ASP A 171 -16.51 1.04 5.94
CA ASP A 171 -16.71 0.56 4.57
C ASP A 171 -18.12 0.86 4.04
N ALA A 172 -19.15 0.89 4.90
CA ALA A 172 -20.51 1.21 4.49
C ALA A 172 -20.66 2.71 4.15
N CYS A 173 -20.01 3.59 4.91
CA CYS A 173 -19.93 5.02 4.58
C CYS A 173 -19.21 5.26 3.24
N LEU A 174 -18.06 4.60 3.03
CA LEU A 174 -17.29 4.73 1.80
C LEU A 174 -18.06 4.19 0.58
N LEU A 175 -18.86 3.13 0.75
CA LEU A 175 -19.74 2.62 -0.31
C LEU A 175 -20.85 3.62 -0.66
N ARG A 176 -21.54 4.17 0.35
CA ARG A 176 -22.59 5.19 0.13
C ARG A 176 -22.04 6.45 -0.53
N MET A 177 -20.82 6.85 -0.17
CA MET A 177 -20.10 7.91 -0.87
C MET A 177 -19.93 7.54 -2.35
N GLY A 178 -19.48 6.32 -2.65
CA GLY A 178 -19.40 5.80 -4.01
C GLY A 178 -20.73 5.81 -4.77
N ASP A 179 -21.85 5.46 -4.13
CA ASP A 179 -23.19 5.50 -4.74
C ASP A 179 -23.58 6.90 -5.23
N VAL A 180 -23.18 7.94 -4.48
CA VAL A 180 -23.44 9.35 -4.86
C VAL A 180 -22.51 9.81 -5.98
N LEU A 181 -21.24 9.43 -5.93
CA LEU A 181 -20.21 9.93 -6.86
C LEU A 181 -20.22 9.22 -8.21
N SER A 182 -20.51 7.92 -8.22
CA SER A 182 -20.46 7.08 -9.42
C SER A 182 -21.24 7.64 -10.62
N PRO A 183 -22.54 8.02 -10.50
CA PRO A 183 -23.30 8.52 -11.64
C PRO A 183 -22.83 9.89 -12.16
N LEU A 184 -21.99 10.60 -11.40
CA LEU A 184 -21.46 11.92 -11.73
C LEU A 184 -20.05 11.85 -12.34
N THR A 185 -19.40 10.68 -12.29
CA THR A 185 -17.98 10.53 -12.62
C THR A 185 -17.80 9.70 -13.90
N THR A 186 -17.03 10.24 -14.85
CA THR A 186 -16.66 9.47 -16.05
C THR A 186 -15.50 8.52 -15.75
N ASN A 187 -15.59 7.29 -16.25
CA ASN A 187 -14.50 6.30 -16.15
C ASN A 187 -13.19 6.85 -16.72
N CYS A 188 -12.09 6.62 -16.02
CA CYS A 188 -10.82 7.26 -16.34
C CYS A 188 -9.66 6.68 -15.52
N PRO A 189 -8.73 5.88 -16.08
CA PRO A 189 -8.94 4.68 -16.87
C PRO A 189 -9.48 3.50 -16.04
N PHE A 190 -9.53 3.65 -14.71
CA PHE A 190 -10.17 2.68 -13.83
C PHE A 190 -11.69 2.92 -13.79
N GLY A 191 -12.44 1.90 -13.36
CA GLY A 191 -13.88 2.03 -13.17
C GLY A 191 -14.21 3.04 -12.06
N THR A 192 -15.36 3.70 -12.19
CA THR A 192 -15.88 4.66 -11.21
C THR A 192 -17.17 4.15 -10.54
N SER A 193 -17.36 2.83 -10.48
CA SER A 193 -18.49 2.22 -9.78
C SER A 193 -18.45 2.54 -8.27
N PRO A 194 -19.55 2.37 -7.53
CA PRO A 194 -19.55 2.57 -6.08
C PRO A 194 -18.48 1.76 -5.36
N ALA A 195 -18.26 0.51 -5.79
CA ALA A 195 -17.22 -0.36 -5.24
C ALA A 195 -15.80 0.18 -5.51
N GLU A 196 -15.54 0.78 -6.67
CA GLU A 196 -14.24 1.36 -6.99
C GLU A 196 -13.95 2.62 -6.16
N TRP A 197 -14.95 3.46 -5.95
CA TRP A 197 -14.87 4.58 -5.01
C TRP A 197 -14.64 4.11 -3.57
N GLN A 198 -15.29 3.03 -3.15
CA GLN A 198 -15.09 2.43 -1.84
C GLN A 198 -13.65 1.93 -1.67
N ILE A 199 -13.10 1.22 -2.66
CA ILE A 199 -11.71 0.75 -2.67
C ILE A 199 -10.76 1.95 -2.59
N ALA A 200 -10.96 2.98 -3.41
CA ALA A 200 -10.13 4.19 -3.40
C ALA A 200 -10.16 4.88 -2.02
N GLY A 201 -11.33 5.04 -1.42
CA GLY A 201 -11.51 5.61 -0.09
C GLY A 201 -10.81 4.81 1.00
N ARG A 202 -10.99 3.48 1.04
CA ARG A 202 -10.37 2.58 2.03
C ARG A 202 -8.85 2.62 1.92
N LYS A 203 -8.35 2.62 0.70
CA LYS A 203 -6.93 2.72 0.37
C LYS A 203 -6.31 4.03 0.85
N ILE A 204 -6.94 5.16 0.54
CA ILE A 204 -6.49 6.49 0.96
C ILE A 204 -6.52 6.60 2.49
N TRP A 205 -7.57 6.08 3.13
CA TRP A 205 -7.68 6.02 4.58
C TRP A 205 -6.51 5.25 5.21
N ASN A 206 -6.32 4.00 4.80
CA ASN A 206 -5.31 3.12 5.40
C ASN A 206 -3.88 3.64 5.16
N TRP A 207 -3.57 4.20 3.99
CA TRP A 207 -2.26 4.82 3.78
C TRP A 207 -2.10 6.14 4.53
N GLY A 208 -3.15 6.95 4.62
CA GLY A 208 -3.16 8.15 5.43
C GLY A 208 -2.80 7.84 6.88
N GLU A 209 -3.47 6.86 7.49
CA GLU A 209 -3.18 6.41 8.86
C GLU A 209 -1.75 5.89 9.02
N LYS A 210 -1.22 5.13 8.04
CA LYS A 210 0.16 4.63 8.07
C LYS A 210 1.20 5.74 8.03
N HIS A 211 1.09 6.64 7.06
CA HIS A 211 2.08 7.70 6.86
C HIS A 211 2.05 8.73 8.00
N LEU A 212 0.91 8.87 8.67
CA LEU A 212 0.75 9.70 9.86
C LEU A 212 1.07 8.95 11.17
N HIS A 213 1.41 7.65 11.10
CA HIS A 213 1.63 6.78 12.27
C HIS A 213 0.43 6.74 13.25
N LEU A 214 -0.79 6.97 12.74
CA LEU A 214 -2.02 6.85 13.53
C LEU A 214 -2.40 5.37 13.71
N ARG A 215 -2.20 4.58 12.66
CA ARG A 215 -2.39 3.14 12.65
C ARG A 215 -1.42 2.52 11.65
N ASP A 216 -0.39 1.87 12.16
CA ASP A 216 0.66 1.21 11.39
C ASP A 216 1.03 -0.15 12.01
N ASP A 217 2.09 -0.78 11.51
CA ASP A 217 2.61 -2.05 12.02
C ASP A 217 3.00 -1.99 13.49
N ARG A 218 3.52 -0.86 13.98
CA ARG A 218 3.93 -0.69 15.37
C ARG A 218 2.74 -0.58 16.29
N VAL A 219 1.74 0.22 15.92
CA VAL A 219 0.49 0.33 16.68
C VAL A 219 -0.19 -1.02 16.81
N ILE A 220 -0.31 -1.76 15.70
CA ILE A 220 -0.95 -3.09 15.71
C ILE A 220 -0.10 -4.10 16.49
N ALA A 221 1.23 -4.08 16.35
CA ALA A 221 2.12 -4.94 17.13
C ALA A 221 1.98 -4.68 18.64
N ASP A 222 1.88 -3.42 19.05
CA ASP A 222 1.69 -3.02 20.45
C ASP A 222 0.34 -3.48 21.02
N GLU A 223 -0.72 -3.42 20.22
CA GLU A 223 -2.01 -4.01 20.56
C GLU A 223 -1.92 -5.53 20.69
N MET A 224 -1.33 -6.20 19.70
CA MET A 224 -1.13 -7.64 19.70
C MET A 224 -0.32 -8.12 20.89
N LEU A 225 0.71 -7.38 21.29
CA LEU A 225 1.52 -7.69 22.47
C LEU A 225 0.69 -7.71 23.76
N ARG A 226 -0.47 -7.06 23.82
CA ARG A 226 -1.36 -7.11 24.99
C ARG A 226 -2.36 -8.26 24.94
N GLU A 227 -2.45 -8.97 23.81
CA GLU A 227 -3.38 -10.08 23.66
C GLU A 227 -2.88 -11.32 24.43
N PRO A 228 -3.75 -12.04 25.18
CA PRO A 228 -3.35 -13.22 25.95
C PRO A 228 -2.64 -14.30 25.11
N ALA A 229 -3.07 -14.50 23.87
CA ALA A 229 -2.49 -15.49 22.97
C ALA A 229 -1.03 -15.16 22.60
N VAL A 230 -0.73 -13.89 22.33
CA VAL A 230 0.64 -13.42 22.03
C VAL A 230 1.49 -13.39 23.29
N GLN A 231 0.94 -12.96 24.43
CA GLN A 231 1.61 -12.99 25.73
C GLN A 231 2.13 -14.39 26.09
N ALA A 232 1.33 -15.43 25.82
CA ALA A 232 1.74 -16.82 26.02
C ALA A 232 2.93 -17.24 25.13
N LEU A 233 3.14 -16.60 23.98
CA LEU A 233 4.27 -16.87 23.08
C LEU A 233 5.55 -16.10 23.46
N LEU A 234 5.45 -15.01 24.23
CA LEU A 234 6.59 -14.11 24.49
C LEU A 234 7.83 -14.79 25.08
N PRO A 235 7.72 -15.72 26.06
CA PRO A 235 8.90 -16.43 26.56
C PRO A 235 9.66 -17.16 25.44
N ALA A 236 8.92 -17.85 24.56
CA ALA A 236 9.50 -18.58 23.44
C ALA A 236 10.09 -17.63 22.39
N ILE A 237 9.41 -16.53 22.06
CA ILE A 237 9.89 -15.50 21.14
C ILE A 237 11.21 -14.88 21.64
N ARG A 238 11.26 -14.51 22.93
CA ARG A 238 12.47 -13.95 23.58
C ARG A 238 13.62 -14.95 23.61
N SER A 239 13.32 -16.24 23.72
CA SER A 239 14.32 -17.32 23.70
C SER A 239 14.82 -17.71 22.30
N LEU A 240 14.22 -17.19 21.22
CA LEU A 240 14.70 -17.49 19.86
C LEU A 240 16.18 -17.11 19.74
N ALA A 241 16.95 -18.02 19.15
CA ALA A 241 18.33 -17.77 18.80
C ALA A 241 18.43 -16.57 17.84
N ALA A 242 19.59 -15.89 17.89
CA ALA A 242 19.92 -14.88 16.90
C ALA A 242 19.86 -15.52 15.50
N GLN A 243 19.06 -14.95 14.62
CA GLN A 243 18.86 -15.51 13.28
C GLN A 243 18.33 -14.46 12.31
N ARG A 244 18.60 -14.68 11.04
CA ARG A 244 18.12 -13.95 9.88
C ARG A 244 17.00 -14.71 9.21
N ILE A 245 15.90 -14.03 8.98
CA ILE A 245 14.71 -14.55 8.32
C ILE A 245 14.50 -13.74 7.05
N VAL A 246 14.58 -14.39 5.89
CA VAL A 246 14.18 -13.76 4.64
C VAL A 246 12.71 -14.06 4.37
N VAL A 247 11.95 -13.06 3.93
CA VAL A 247 10.58 -13.23 3.45
C VAL A 247 10.57 -12.89 1.98
N ILE A 248 10.09 -13.81 1.14
CA ILE A 248 9.85 -13.56 -0.29
C ILE A 248 8.37 -13.80 -0.56
N GLY A 249 7.62 -12.76 -0.91
CA GLY A 249 6.19 -12.96 -1.13
C GLY A 249 5.45 -11.93 -1.96
N HIS A 250 4.19 -12.24 -2.24
CA HIS A 250 3.31 -11.37 -3.01
C HIS A 250 2.69 -10.25 -2.15
N SER A 251 1.68 -9.55 -2.69
CA SER A 251 1.01 -8.38 -2.09
C SER A 251 0.47 -8.55 -0.66
N PHE A 252 0.21 -9.78 -0.20
CA PHE A 252 -0.24 -10.02 1.19
C PHE A 252 0.89 -9.82 2.20
N THR A 253 2.14 -9.97 1.76
CA THR A 253 3.30 -9.76 2.62
C THR A 253 3.73 -8.30 2.61
N ALA A 254 3.54 -7.56 1.52
CA ALA A 254 4.10 -6.22 1.33
C ALA A 254 3.64 -5.22 2.40
N GLY A 255 4.56 -4.44 2.99
CA GLY A 255 4.20 -3.40 3.97
C GLY A 255 3.29 -2.30 3.40
N ALA A 256 3.42 -2.01 2.11
CA ALA A 256 2.55 -1.10 1.37
C ALA A 256 1.17 -1.73 1.01
N HIS A 257 0.62 -2.57 1.87
CA HIS A 257 -0.67 -3.23 1.67
C HIS A 257 -1.84 -2.23 1.77
N TRP A 258 -2.71 -2.10 0.77
CA TRP A 258 -3.75 -1.06 0.79
C TRP A 258 -4.98 -1.43 1.64
N ALA A 259 -5.35 -2.72 1.73
CA ALA A 259 -6.60 -3.15 2.37
C ALA A 259 -6.54 -3.19 3.91
N SER A 260 -5.36 -3.03 4.49
CA SER A 260 -5.10 -3.06 5.92
C SER A 260 -4.05 -1.99 6.28
N PRO A 261 -4.06 -1.42 7.49
CA PRO A 261 -3.00 -0.54 7.97
C PRO A 261 -1.62 -1.22 7.95
N SER A 262 -1.54 -2.55 8.03
CA SER A 262 -0.28 -3.26 7.85
C SER A 262 -0.48 -4.70 7.34
N SER A 263 0.57 -5.28 6.77
CA SER A 263 0.64 -6.71 6.47
C SER A 263 1.04 -7.52 7.70
N PHE A 264 0.68 -8.80 7.70
CA PHE A 264 1.06 -9.73 8.76
C PHE A 264 2.57 -9.85 8.95
N VAL A 265 3.35 -9.69 7.87
CA VAL A 265 4.81 -9.76 7.93
C VAL A 265 5.38 -8.55 8.66
N ALA A 266 4.92 -7.34 8.33
CA ALA A 266 5.37 -6.13 9.00
C ALA A 266 4.95 -6.13 10.48
N ILE A 267 3.72 -6.56 10.80
CA ILE A 267 3.25 -6.67 12.19
C ILE A 267 4.12 -7.64 13.00
N ALA A 268 4.33 -8.86 12.50
CA ALA A 268 5.16 -9.85 13.19
C ALA A 268 6.63 -9.39 13.31
N THR A 269 7.14 -8.69 12.30
CA THR A 269 8.49 -8.10 12.34
C THR A 269 8.60 -7.03 13.43
N ALA A 270 7.60 -6.16 13.58
CA ALA A 270 7.55 -5.17 14.66
C ALA A 270 7.51 -5.82 16.06
N VAL A 271 6.73 -6.90 16.22
CA VAL A 271 6.74 -7.72 17.46
C VAL A 271 8.14 -8.28 17.74
N LEU A 272 8.78 -8.89 16.73
CA LEU A 272 10.14 -9.46 16.87
C LEU A 272 11.18 -8.39 17.19
N ALA A 273 11.16 -7.24 16.50
CA ALA A 273 12.10 -6.15 16.73
C ALA A 273 12.02 -5.62 18.18
N ARG A 274 10.82 -5.60 18.76
CA ARG A 274 10.59 -5.17 20.13
C ARG A 274 10.98 -6.22 21.18
N GLU A 275 10.60 -7.48 20.96
CA GLU A 275 10.73 -8.53 21.97
C GLU A 275 12.01 -9.36 21.84
N ASN A 276 12.60 -9.44 20.66
CA ASN A 276 13.87 -10.11 20.40
C ASN A 276 14.59 -9.51 19.19
N PRO A 277 15.29 -8.37 19.34
CA PRO A 277 15.95 -7.67 18.24
C PRO A 277 17.10 -8.45 17.58
N ARG A 278 17.48 -9.62 18.12
CA ARG A 278 18.46 -10.53 17.52
C ARG A 278 17.89 -11.35 16.37
N VAL A 279 16.57 -11.33 16.20
CA VAL A 279 15.91 -11.90 15.02
C VAL A 279 15.76 -10.80 13.99
N GLU A 280 16.62 -10.85 12.96
CA GLU A 280 16.60 -9.91 11.85
C GLU A 280 15.66 -10.43 10.75
N VAL A 281 14.80 -9.56 10.22
CA VAL A 281 13.90 -9.90 9.11
C VAL A 281 14.22 -9.02 7.91
N GLN A 282 14.47 -9.63 6.75
CA GLN A 282 14.59 -8.94 5.48
C GLN A 282 13.45 -9.39 4.56
N GLN A 283 12.73 -8.42 4.01
CA GLN A 283 11.57 -8.68 3.17
C GLN A 283 11.83 -8.27 1.72
N HIS A 284 11.45 -9.17 0.80
CA HIS A 284 11.31 -8.93 -0.63
C HIS A 284 9.86 -9.20 -1.02
N ALA A 285 9.18 -8.18 -1.56
CA ALA A 285 7.80 -8.35 -1.98
C ALA A 285 7.49 -7.60 -3.28
N SER A 286 6.60 -8.18 -4.07
CA SER A 286 6.05 -7.57 -5.28
C SER A 286 4.60 -8.02 -5.48
N GLY A 287 3.78 -7.21 -6.17
CA GLY A 287 2.44 -7.64 -6.56
C GLY A 287 2.50 -8.88 -7.45
N ASN A 288 1.56 -9.81 -7.27
CA ASN A 288 1.43 -11.04 -8.07
C ASN A 288 2.67 -11.94 -8.17
N LEU A 289 3.61 -11.83 -7.23
CA LEU A 289 4.91 -12.49 -7.31
C LEU A 289 4.79 -14.03 -7.41
N SER A 290 5.25 -14.58 -8.54
CA SER A 290 5.39 -16.03 -8.76
C SER A 290 6.79 -16.55 -8.42
N PRO A 291 7.00 -17.86 -8.23
CA PRO A 291 8.33 -18.45 -8.08
C PRO A 291 9.29 -18.13 -9.21
N THR A 292 8.84 -18.14 -10.47
CA THR A 292 9.71 -17.82 -11.61
C THR A 292 10.27 -16.40 -11.48
N GLN A 293 9.42 -15.44 -11.14
CA GLN A 293 9.82 -14.05 -10.92
C GLN A 293 10.69 -13.90 -9.66
N ALA A 294 10.31 -14.56 -8.57
CA ALA A 294 11.03 -14.50 -7.30
C ALA A 294 12.45 -15.08 -7.38
N GLU A 295 12.61 -16.18 -8.14
CA GLU A 295 13.89 -16.81 -8.41
C GLU A 295 14.85 -15.84 -9.11
N GLU A 296 14.38 -15.13 -10.14
CA GLU A 296 15.19 -14.18 -10.89
C GLU A 296 15.49 -12.91 -10.07
N MET A 297 14.46 -12.31 -9.48
CA MET A 297 14.55 -10.99 -8.87
C MET A 297 15.19 -10.98 -7.48
N PHE A 298 14.92 -12.01 -6.67
CA PHE A 298 15.17 -11.92 -5.22
C PHE A 298 16.02 -13.05 -4.66
N LEU A 299 16.01 -14.25 -5.24
CA LEU A 299 16.77 -15.39 -4.71
C LEU A 299 18.28 -15.10 -4.58
N PRO A 300 18.97 -14.46 -5.55
CA PRO A 300 20.41 -14.20 -5.41
C PRO A 300 20.74 -13.33 -4.20
N ALA A 301 19.99 -12.23 -4.02
CA ALA A 301 20.16 -11.33 -2.88
C ALA A 301 19.78 -12.00 -1.55
N ALA A 302 18.70 -12.79 -1.55
CA ALA A 302 18.25 -13.55 -0.39
C ALA A 302 19.33 -14.53 0.09
N LEU A 303 19.93 -15.31 -0.82
CA LEU A 303 21.00 -16.26 -0.49
C LEU A 303 22.27 -15.55 -0.02
N ALA A 304 22.64 -14.44 -0.67
CA ALA A 304 23.80 -13.64 -0.28
C ALA A 304 23.71 -13.10 1.16
N TRP A 305 22.48 -12.84 1.64
CA TRP A 305 22.22 -12.38 3.01
C TRP A 305 22.35 -13.49 4.08
N LYS A 306 22.47 -14.76 3.66
CA LYS A 306 22.66 -15.95 4.50
C LYS A 306 21.58 -16.14 5.58
N PRO A 307 20.29 -16.22 5.20
CA PRO A 307 19.21 -16.45 6.13
C PRO A 307 19.25 -17.86 6.72
N GLN A 308 18.81 -18.01 7.98
CA GLN A 308 18.57 -19.32 8.60
C GLN A 308 17.15 -19.81 8.31
N VAL A 309 16.23 -18.90 8.00
CA VAL A 309 14.84 -19.20 7.66
C VAL A 309 14.42 -18.40 6.43
N ALA A 310 13.69 -19.02 5.52
CA ALA A 310 13.00 -18.37 4.42
C ALA A 310 11.49 -18.61 4.53
N LEU A 311 10.70 -17.55 4.60
CA LEU A 311 9.25 -17.62 4.44
C LEU A 311 8.91 -17.31 2.97
N LEU A 312 8.27 -18.26 2.28
CA LEU A 312 7.80 -18.07 0.92
C LEU A 312 6.27 -17.95 0.88
N ALA A 313 5.76 -16.87 0.30
CA ALA A 313 4.34 -16.65 0.04
C ALA A 313 4.17 -16.27 -1.44
N LEU A 314 4.11 -17.26 -2.32
CA LEU A 314 4.23 -17.10 -3.77
C LEU A 314 3.00 -17.69 -4.48
N LEU A 315 2.58 -17.04 -5.56
CA LEU A 315 1.44 -17.48 -6.38
C LEU A 315 1.89 -18.50 -7.44
N MET A 316 1.13 -19.58 -7.59
CA MET A 316 1.40 -20.62 -8.59
C MET A 316 0.48 -20.44 -9.79
N TRP A 317 1.03 -20.14 -10.97
CA TRP A 317 0.23 -19.90 -12.18
C TRP A 317 0.26 -21.07 -13.16
N ASN A 318 1.40 -21.76 -13.23
CA ASN A 318 1.67 -22.77 -14.25
C ASN A 318 2.74 -23.76 -13.78
N ASP A 319 3.05 -24.76 -14.60
CA ASP A 319 4.07 -25.77 -14.31
C ASP A 319 5.49 -25.21 -14.17
N ALA A 320 5.82 -24.11 -14.86
CA ALA A 320 7.13 -23.48 -14.74
C ALA A 320 7.35 -22.90 -13.34
N ASP A 321 6.30 -22.37 -12.70
CA ASP A 321 6.37 -21.90 -11.31
C ASP A 321 6.64 -23.02 -10.32
N TYR A 322 6.09 -24.22 -10.53
CA TYR A 322 6.41 -25.37 -9.67
C TYR A 322 7.87 -25.81 -9.83
N GLN A 323 8.41 -25.78 -11.06
CA GLN A 323 9.81 -26.08 -11.32
C GLN A 323 10.73 -25.02 -10.71
N ALA A 324 10.38 -23.73 -10.82
CA ALA A 324 11.10 -22.64 -10.17
C ALA A 324 11.07 -22.78 -8.65
N LEU A 325 9.92 -23.11 -8.06
CA LEU A 325 9.81 -23.38 -6.63
C LEU A 325 10.75 -24.52 -6.21
N GLN A 326 10.79 -25.63 -6.96
CA GLN A 326 11.73 -26.74 -6.67
C GLN A 326 13.20 -26.29 -6.70
N ARG A 327 13.59 -25.45 -7.66
CA ARG A 327 14.95 -24.89 -7.74
C ARG A 327 15.25 -23.97 -6.56
N MET A 328 14.32 -23.08 -6.20
CA MET A 328 14.42 -22.21 -5.03
C MET A 328 14.59 -23.03 -3.74
N LEU A 329 13.78 -24.09 -3.56
CA LEU A 329 13.87 -25.00 -2.42
C LEU A 329 15.25 -25.68 -2.36
N GLY A 330 15.74 -26.20 -3.49
CA GLY A 330 17.07 -26.80 -3.60
C GLY A 330 18.18 -25.82 -3.22
N ALA A 331 18.08 -24.56 -3.67
CA ALA A 331 19.06 -23.52 -3.37
C ALA A 331 19.06 -23.14 -1.87
N PHE A 332 17.90 -22.97 -1.25
CA PHE A 332 17.80 -22.71 0.20
C PHE A 332 18.31 -23.90 1.03
N THR A 333 17.98 -25.13 0.64
CA THR A 333 18.49 -26.34 1.31
C THR A 333 20.01 -26.43 1.20
N ALA A 334 20.60 -26.16 0.03
CA ALA A 334 22.05 -26.12 -0.15
C ALA A 334 22.72 -25.03 0.72
N ALA A 335 22.03 -23.90 0.93
CA ALA A 335 22.45 -22.83 1.82
C ALA A 335 22.18 -23.10 3.31
N ARG A 336 21.62 -24.27 3.66
CA ARG A 336 21.18 -24.65 5.03
C ARG A 336 20.12 -23.70 5.61
N THR A 337 19.32 -23.09 4.75
CA THR A 337 18.17 -22.25 5.10
C THR A 337 16.93 -23.12 5.22
N ARG A 338 16.19 -23.00 6.33
CA ARG A 338 14.91 -23.70 6.51
C ARG A 338 13.81 -22.96 5.77
N VAL A 339 13.06 -23.66 4.92
CA VAL A 339 11.95 -23.05 4.18
C VAL A 339 10.63 -23.27 4.93
N ILE A 340 9.83 -22.21 5.02
CA ILE A 340 8.49 -22.18 5.60
C ILE A 340 7.54 -21.63 4.55
N ILE A 341 6.35 -22.23 4.43
CA ILE A 341 5.22 -21.66 3.68
C ILE A 341 3.94 -21.73 4.50
N PHE A 342 2.92 -21.00 4.08
CA PHE A 342 1.54 -21.24 4.49
C PHE A 342 0.88 -22.22 3.53
N ASP A 343 -0.06 -23.04 4.02
CA ASP A 343 -0.85 -23.91 3.15
C ASP A 343 -1.77 -23.08 2.24
N ASP A 344 -2.72 -22.34 2.82
CA ASP A 344 -3.80 -21.65 2.13
C ASP A 344 -4.02 -20.26 2.74
N LEU A 345 -3.72 -19.23 1.95
CA LEU A 345 -3.87 -17.82 2.32
C LEU A 345 -5.29 -17.28 2.03
N LEU A 346 -6.23 -18.13 1.61
CA LEU A 346 -7.57 -17.78 1.12
C LEU A 346 -7.54 -16.89 -0.13
N ILE A 347 -6.57 -17.13 -1.01
CA ILE A 347 -6.47 -16.42 -2.28
C ILE A 347 -7.49 -17.05 -3.24
N PRO A 348 -8.44 -16.29 -3.82
CA PRO A 348 -9.49 -16.85 -4.67
C PRO A 348 -8.99 -17.67 -5.85
N MET A 349 -7.81 -17.31 -6.36
CA MET A 349 -7.17 -17.98 -7.49
C MET A 349 -6.72 -19.40 -7.16
N GLU A 350 -6.64 -19.74 -5.88
CA GLU A 350 -6.26 -21.05 -5.37
C GLU A 350 -7.44 -21.80 -4.72
N ALA A 351 -8.68 -21.36 -4.97
CA ALA A 351 -9.88 -21.84 -4.27
C ALA A 351 -10.19 -23.33 -4.49
N ASP A 352 -9.72 -23.94 -5.59
CA ASP A 352 -9.89 -25.38 -5.85
C ASP A 352 -8.97 -26.26 -4.99
N GLY A 353 -8.01 -25.66 -4.29
CA GLY A 353 -7.07 -26.35 -3.40
C GLY A 353 -5.98 -27.17 -4.11
N VAL A 354 -6.08 -27.40 -5.42
CA VAL A 354 -5.13 -28.27 -6.16
C VAL A 354 -3.74 -27.64 -6.15
N ALA A 355 -3.67 -26.33 -6.41
CA ALA A 355 -2.41 -25.60 -6.38
C ALA A 355 -1.79 -25.55 -4.98
N VAL A 356 -2.63 -25.33 -3.96
CA VAL A 356 -2.25 -25.34 -2.54
C VAL A 356 -1.62 -26.67 -2.14
N GLU A 357 -2.30 -27.78 -2.43
CA GLU A 357 -1.85 -29.12 -2.07
C GLU A 357 -0.56 -29.50 -2.78
N ARG A 358 -0.46 -29.18 -4.08
CA ARG A 358 0.75 -29.44 -4.87
C ARG A 358 1.94 -28.64 -4.33
N ARG A 359 1.77 -27.35 -4.05
CA ARG A 359 2.79 -26.50 -3.40
C ARG A 359 3.22 -27.07 -2.04
N ALA A 360 2.25 -27.41 -1.19
CA ALA A 360 2.52 -27.95 0.15
C ALA A 360 3.29 -29.27 0.10
N ARG A 361 2.94 -30.17 -0.83
CA ARG A 361 3.67 -31.43 -1.05
C ARG A 361 5.12 -31.18 -1.46
N LEU A 362 5.37 -30.31 -2.45
CA LEU A 362 6.74 -29.99 -2.89
C LEU A 362 7.62 -29.46 -1.75
N VAL A 363 7.07 -28.57 -0.91
CA VAL A 363 7.83 -28.03 0.23
C VAL A 363 8.13 -29.11 1.26
N ARG A 364 7.17 -30.00 1.58
CA ARG A 364 7.39 -31.12 2.50
C ARG A 364 8.43 -32.11 1.97
N GLU A 365 8.37 -32.46 0.69
CA GLU A 365 9.33 -33.34 0.03
C GLU A 365 10.76 -32.76 0.07
N ALA A 366 10.89 -31.43 0.01
CA ALA A 366 12.16 -30.73 0.17
C ALA A 366 12.60 -30.55 1.65
N GLY A 367 11.87 -31.08 2.62
CA GLY A 367 12.15 -30.94 4.05
C GLY A 367 11.75 -29.59 4.66
N GLY A 368 10.95 -28.80 3.95
CA GLY A 368 10.39 -27.54 4.44
C GLY A 368 9.18 -27.73 5.37
N THR A 369 8.77 -26.63 6.01
CA THR A 369 7.63 -26.59 6.93
C THR A 369 6.42 -25.93 6.26
N VAL A 370 5.25 -26.52 6.43
CA VAL A 370 3.96 -25.95 5.98
C VAL A 370 3.14 -25.58 7.21
N ILE A 371 2.82 -24.30 7.37
CA ILE A 371 1.96 -23.79 8.44
C ILE A 371 0.50 -23.91 7.97
N GLY A 372 -0.29 -24.72 8.69
CA GLY A 372 -1.72 -24.89 8.43
C GLY A 372 -2.54 -23.71 8.92
N VAL A 373 -2.77 -22.71 8.06
CA VAL A 373 -3.59 -21.52 8.36
C VAL A 373 -4.94 -21.56 7.66
N GLY A 374 -5.12 -22.32 6.58
CA GLY A 374 -6.36 -22.34 5.81
C GLY A 374 -7.60 -22.69 6.65
N SER A 375 -7.54 -23.78 7.41
CA SER A 375 -8.62 -24.21 8.30
C SER A 375 -8.85 -23.23 9.45
N MET A 376 -7.77 -22.69 10.02
CA MET A 376 -7.81 -21.67 11.07
C MET A 376 -8.52 -20.40 10.59
N LEU A 377 -8.21 -19.94 9.37
CA LEU A 377 -8.83 -18.75 8.79
C LEU A 377 -10.31 -19.00 8.45
N LYS A 378 -10.63 -20.15 7.83
CA LYS A 378 -12.02 -20.54 7.50
C LYS A 378 -12.89 -20.70 8.75
N GLY A 379 -12.34 -21.27 9.81
CA GLY A 379 -13.03 -21.48 11.10
C GLY A 379 -12.92 -20.33 12.09
N SER A 380 -12.28 -19.21 11.73
CA SER A 380 -12.09 -18.10 12.66
C SER A 380 -13.44 -17.49 13.07
N PRO A 381 -13.68 -17.25 14.38
CA PRO A 381 -14.85 -16.47 14.83
C PRO A 381 -14.89 -15.06 14.22
N GLN A 382 -13.74 -14.54 13.81
CA GLN A 382 -13.60 -13.23 13.16
C GLN A 382 -13.71 -13.31 11.64
N ARG A 383 -14.08 -14.45 11.04
CA ARG A 383 -14.10 -14.63 9.58
C ARG A 383 -14.91 -13.56 8.84
N GLY A 384 -16.02 -13.10 9.42
CA GLY A 384 -16.85 -12.03 8.85
C GLY A 384 -16.16 -10.66 8.81
N SER A 385 -15.10 -10.46 9.59
CA SER A 385 -14.30 -9.24 9.59
C SER A 385 -13.15 -9.27 8.57
N PHE A 386 -12.89 -10.40 7.90
CA PHE A 386 -11.91 -10.50 6.81
C PHE A 386 -12.56 -10.00 5.51
N LEU A 387 -13.03 -8.76 5.54
CA LEU A 387 -13.62 -8.14 4.36
C LEU A 387 -12.55 -8.02 3.28
N SER A 388 -12.95 -8.28 2.04
CA SER A 388 -12.09 -8.12 0.87
C SER A 388 -12.87 -7.36 -0.19
N LEU A 389 -12.52 -6.09 -0.37
CA LEU A 389 -13.27 -5.19 -1.27
C LEU A 389 -12.97 -5.47 -2.75
N ASP A 390 -11.77 -5.96 -3.07
CA ASP A 390 -11.39 -6.37 -4.43
C ASP A 390 -11.46 -7.88 -4.65
N GLY A 391 -12.01 -8.62 -3.68
CA GLY A 391 -12.07 -10.07 -3.66
C GLY A 391 -10.73 -10.75 -3.34
N ILE A 392 -9.61 -10.03 -3.27
CA ILE A 392 -8.27 -10.58 -3.04
C ILE A 392 -7.73 -10.17 -1.66
N HIS A 393 -7.56 -8.86 -1.41
CA HIS A 393 -6.81 -8.37 -0.25
C HIS A 393 -7.71 -8.22 0.99
N MET A 394 -7.29 -8.84 2.09
CA MET A 394 -8.04 -8.90 3.34
C MET A 394 -7.66 -7.76 4.30
N THR A 395 -8.62 -7.33 5.10
CA THR A 395 -8.48 -6.32 6.17
C THR A 395 -7.61 -6.78 7.35
N GLU A 396 -7.39 -5.88 8.31
CA GLU A 396 -6.47 -6.06 9.44
C GLU A 396 -6.69 -7.33 10.27
N SER A 397 -7.93 -7.72 10.57
CA SER A 397 -8.21 -8.90 11.40
C SER A 397 -7.60 -10.18 10.83
N TYR A 398 -7.57 -10.31 9.49
CA TYR A 398 -6.89 -11.40 8.82
C TYR A 398 -5.37 -11.34 9.08
N HIS A 399 -4.77 -10.15 8.93
CA HIS A 399 -3.32 -9.97 9.08
C HIS A 399 -2.85 -10.19 10.51
N ARG A 400 -3.65 -9.85 11.53
CA ARG A 400 -3.35 -10.17 12.95
C ARG A 400 -3.28 -11.67 13.19
N ILE A 401 -4.25 -12.42 12.69
CA ILE A 401 -4.29 -13.89 12.82
C ILE A 401 -3.10 -14.53 12.09
N MET A 402 -2.79 -14.05 10.88
CA MET A 402 -1.62 -14.50 10.13
C MET A 402 -0.30 -14.17 10.85
N ALA A 403 -0.19 -12.99 11.45
CA ALA A 403 1.00 -12.59 12.21
C ALA A 403 1.17 -13.50 13.44
N HIS A 404 0.09 -13.75 14.18
CA HIS A 404 0.10 -14.67 15.31
C HIS A 404 0.49 -16.11 14.90
N ALA A 405 -0.07 -16.62 13.80
CA ALA A 405 0.27 -17.95 13.29
C ALA A 405 1.75 -18.05 12.90
N TRP A 406 2.30 -17.01 12.27
CA TRP A 406 3.72 -16.97 11.91
C TRP A 406 4.61 -16.90 13.14
N LEU A 407 4.32 -16.02 14.11
CA LEU A 407 5.04 -15.93 15.38
C LEU A 407 5.01 -17.25 16.14
N THR A 408 3.87 -17.95 16.15
CA THR A 408 3.71 -19.28 16.74
C THR A 408 4.63 -20.30 16.08
N ALA A 409 4.71 -20.31 14.74
CA ALA A 409 5.57 -21.22 14.01
C ALA A 409 7.06 -20.95 14.29
N LEU A 410 7.46 -19.67 14.37
CA LEU A 410 8.83 -19.31 14.74
C LEU A 410 9.16 -19.77 16.16
N ALA A 411 8.31 -19.44 17.13
CA ALA A 411 8.46 -19.82 18.54
C ALA A 411 8.59 -21.34 18.72
N ARG A 412 7.75 -22.14 18.06
CA ARG A 412 7.77 -23.60 18.15
C ARG A 412 8.98 -24.23 17.47
N THR A 413 9.40 -23.69 16.34
CA THR A 413 10.56 -24.23 15.62
C THR A 413 11.91 -23.83 16.22
N GLY A 414 11.94 -22.83 17.11
CA GLY A 414 13.13 -22.49 17.90
C GLY A 414 13.41 -23.47 19.04
N ILE A 415 12.39 -24.15 19.57
CA ILE A 415 12.51 -25.07 20.72
C ILE A 415 13.13 -26.42 20.30
N SER A 416 12.98 -26.83 19.04
CA SER A 416 13.36 -28.17 18.57
C SER A 416 14.86 -28.41 18.33
N ARG A 417 15.76 -27.52 18.79
CA ARG A 417 17.22 -27.73 18.71
C ARG A 417 17.97 -27.68 20.04
N SER A 418 17.30 -27.52 21.18
CA SER A 418 17.92 -27.66 22.50
C SER A 418 17.18 -28.71 23.33
N GLY A 419 17.51 -29.98 23.12
CA GLY A 419 17.21 -31.05 24.08
C GLY A 419 16.02 -31.95 23.74
N SER A 420 16.33 -33.23 23.52
CA SER A 420 15.54 -34.44 23.81
C SER A 420 14.08 -34.50 23.33
N GLY A 421 13.82 -35.54 22.52
CA GLY A 421 12.48 -35.89 22.07
C GLY A 421 11.45 -36.02 23.19
N SER A 422 10.27 -35.47 22.92
CA SER A 422 9.00 -35.92 23.47
C SER A 422 7.93 -35.54 22.45
N SER A 423 7.27 -36.56 21.90
CA SER A 423 6.05 -36.43 21.12
C SER A 423 4.91 -35.92 22.01
N TRP A 424 4.15 -34.96 21.50
CA TRP A 424 2.76 -34.70 21.87
C TRP A 424 1.96 -34.45 20.60
#